data_AF-A0AAQ3QUC5-F1
#
_entry.id   AF-A0AAQ3QUC5-F1
#
_cell.length_a   1.000
_cell.length_b   1.000
_cell.length_c   1.000
_cell.angle_alpha   90.00
_cell.angle_beta   90.00
_cell.angle_gamma   90.00
#
_symmetry.space_group_name_H-M   'P 1'
#
loop_
_entity.id
_entity.type
_entity.pdbx_description
1 polymer ?
#
loop_
_entity_poly.entity_id
_entity_poly.type
_entity_poly.pdbx_seq_one_letter_code
_entity_poly.pdbx_strand_id
1 'polypeptide(L)'
;MHLDKNKKHKLTTITIGALLGSSSLNAIIVTNANLGLNGGIAGNRNGDFEWDIDDDGTAEVTILSGPDFGGYMDLIRPNNGFEARATGTGARDDLLSLGADTYVNAGIFNDGIIFSVFYRGNFSNVAGFTSGESGYIGFQFNPSGSLVLYGWAEVILTEGGATGTFEIVQWAYDNTGANIQTGAIPEPATIATGLGALALGAAGLRRWRKAKQAA
;
A
#
# COMPACT_ATOMS: atom_id res chain seq x y z
N MET A 1 -34.19 -23.88 32.86
CA MET A 1 -34.34 -23.21 31.54
C MET A 1 -33.11 -22.34 31.35
N HIS A 2 -32.25 -22.77 30.44
CA HIS A 2 -30.86 -22.38 30.24
C HIS A 2 -30.80 -21.29 29.16
N LEU A 3 -29.99 -20.24 29.31
CA LEU A 3 -29.49 -19.48 28.15
C LEU A 3 -28.17 -18.79 28.52
N ASP A 4 -27.07 -19.43 28.12
CA ASP A 4 -25.72 -18.88 28.22
C ASP A 4 -25.48 -17.93 27.03
N LYS A 5 -25.18 -16.67 27.33
CA LYS A 5 -24.88 -15.61 26.37
C LYS A 5 -23.42 -15.19 26.54
N ASN A 6 -22.49 -15.88 25.87
CA ASN A 6 -21.19 -15.29 25.51
C ASN A 6 -20.44 -16.19 24.52
N LYS A 7 -20.79 -16.10 23.23
CA LYS A 7 -19.85 -16.47 22.17
C LYS A 7 -19.15 -15.20 21.70
N LYS A 8 -17.99 -14.92 22.29
CA LYS A 8 -17.02 -13.97 21.73
C LYS A 8 -16.47 -14.61 20.46
N HIS A 9 -16.80 -14.05 19.30
CA HIS A 9 -16.17 -14.42 18.05
C HIS A 9 -14.74 -13.87 18.07
N LYS A 10 -13.76 -14.77 18.23
CA LYS A 10 -12.35 -14.45 17.94
C LYS A 10 -12.26 -14.25 16.43
N LEU A 11 -11.96 -13.04 15.97
CA LEU A 11 -11.47 -12.83 14.62
C LEU A 11 -10.09 -13.49 14.51
N THR A 12 -10.00 -14.49 13.65
CA THR A 12 -8.73 -15.09 13.27
C THR A 12 -8.19 -14.26 12.11
N THR A 13 -7.23 -13.39 12.40
CA THR A 13 -6.40 -12.73 11.39
C THR A 13 -5.67 -13.82 10.61
N ILE A 14 -5.98 -13.98 9.33
CA ILE A 14 -5.18 -14.81 8.42
C ILE A 14 -4.07 -13.90 7.92
N THR A 15 -2.96 -13.84 8.65
CA THR A 15 -1.72 -13.29 8.12
C THR A 15 -1.22 -14.26 7.07
N ILE A 16 -1.36 -13.91 5.78
CA ILE A 16 -0.58 -14.57 4.73
C ILE A 16 0.84 -14.04 4.88
N GLY A 17 1.57 -14.59 5.85
CA GLY A 17 3.01 -14.37 5.95
C GLY A 17 3.64 -14.89 4.67
N ALA A 18 4.09 -14.00 3.81
CA ALA A 18 5.01 -14.37 2.74
C ALA A 18 6.22 -15.02 3.42
N LEU A 19 6.40 -16.32 3.18
CA LEU A 19 7.57 -17.07 3.65
C LEU A 19 8.78 -16.59 2.85
N LEU A 20 9.44 -15.52 3.32
CA LEU A 20 10.67 -15.01 2.75
C LEU A 20 11.82 -15.99 3.04
N GLY A 21 11.97 -16.96 2.15
CA GLY A 21 13.23 -17.69 2.02
C GLY A 21 14.31 -16.73 1.54
N SER A 22 15.31 -16.51 2.38
CA SER A 22 16.50 -15.74 2.05
C SER A 22 17.21 -16.33 0.82
N SER A 23 17.08 -15.67 -0.33
CA SER A 23 18.02 -15.83 -1.44
C SER A 23 18.29 -14.47 -2.08
N SER A 24 19.51 -13.99 -1.87
CA SER A 24 20.06 -12.75 -2.38
C SER A 24 19.95 -12.61 -3.91
N LEU A 25 19.55 -11.42 -4.36
CA LEU A 25 19.93 -10.67 -5.57
C LEU A 25 18.73 -10.12 -6.37
N ASN A 26 18.62 -8.78 -6.37
CA ASN A 26 17.92 -7.89 -7.31
C ASN A 26 16.40 -7.65 -7.13
N ALA A 27 15.99 -7.00 -6.02
CA ALA A 27 14.71 -6.29 -5.74
C ALA A 27 13.40 -7.02 -6.14
N ILE A 28 12.17 -6.49 -6.00
CA ILE A 28 11.66 -5.56 -7.03
C ILE A 28 10.41 -4.76 -6.59
N ILE A 29 9.41 -5.26 -5.85
CA ILE A 29 8.36 -4.41 -5.20
C ILE A 29 7.76 -5.22 -4.04
N VAL A 30 7.55 -4.63 -2.86
CA VAL A 30 6.78 -5.28 -1.79
C VAL A 30 5.29 -5.01 -2.05
N THR A 31 4.39 -5.99 -1.89
CA THR A 31 2.94 -5.78 -2.07
C THR A 31 2.16 -6.36 -0.89
N ASN A 32 1.07 -5.71 -0.51
CA ASN A 32 0.08 -6.26 0.40
C ASN A 32 -1.31 -6.08 -0.23
N ALA A 33 -2.07 -7.17 -0.28
CA ALA A 33 -3.36 -7.22 -0.96
C ALA A 33 -4.47 -7.54 0.05
N ASN A 34 -5.55 -6.74 -0.01
CA ASN A 34 -6.77 -6.89 0.77
C ASN A 34 -6.56 -6.80 2.29
N LEU A 35 -6.43 -5.56 2.79
CA LEU A 35 -6.86 -5.28 4.17
C LEU A 35 -8.39 -5.33 4.31
N GLY A 36 -9.14 -5.39 3.21
CA GLY A 36 -10.58 -5.69 3.20
C GLY A 36 -11.29 -4.96 4.33
N LEU A 37 -11.10 -3.63 4.40
CA LEU A 37 -11.79 -2.77 5.36
C LEU A 37 -13.23 -2.62 4.89
N ASN A 38 -13.98 -3.73 4.89
CA ASN A 38 -15.43 -3.82 4.71
C ASN A 38 -16.20 -3.26 5.93
N GLY A 39 -15.54 -2.42 6.71
CA GLY A 39 -16.16 -1.22 7.24
C GLY A 39 -15.19 -0.12 6.88
N GLY A 40 -15.62 0.85 6.07
CA GLY A 40 -14.85 2.08 5.99
C GLY A 40 -14.50 2.58 7.38
N ILE A 41 -13.52 3.48 7.51
CA ILE A 41 -13.32 4.23 8.75
C ILE A 41 -14.57 5.09 8.99
N ALA A 42 -15.67 4.44 9.36
CA ALA A 42 -16.97 5.01 9.63
C ALA A 42 -16.83 5.57 11.03
N GLY A 43 -16.26 6.78 11.11
CA GLY A 43 -16.01 7.57 12.31
C GLY A 43 -16.31 6.81 13.59
N ASN A 44 -15.47 5.81 13.92
CA ASN A 44 -15.45 5.38 15.30
C ASN A 44 -14.79 6.56 15.99
N ARG A 45 -15.47 7.15 16.97
CA ARG A 45 -15.21 8.50 17.47
C ARG A 45 -13.79 8.75 18.02
N ASN A 46 -12.88 7.77 17.98
CA ASN A 46 -11.49 7.79 18.46
C ASN A 46 -10.69 6.60 17.87
N GLY A 47 -10.36 6.61 16.58
CA GLY A 47 -9.61 5.49 15.99
C GLY A 47 -8.65 5.94 14.91
N ASP A 48 -7.41 6.21 15.32
CA ASP A 48 -6.30 6.43 14.40
C ASP A 48 -5.96 5.10 13.73
N PHE A 49 -5.68 5.14 12.43
CA PHE A 49 -5.15 3.98 11.71
C PHE A 49 -3.67 4.20 11.46
N GLU A 50 -2.87 3.29 12.00
CA GLU A 50 -1.43 3.23 11.79
C GLU A 50 -1.13 2.33 10.59
N TRP A 51 -0.49 2.90 9.58
CA TRP A 51 -0.04 2.20 8.39
C TRP A 51 1.47 1.97 8.47
N ASP A 52 1.82 0.74 8.82
CA ASP A 52 3.16 0.17 8.70
C ASP A 52 3.34 -0.35 7.27
N ILE A 53 4.18 0.33 6.48
CA ILE A 53 4.34 0.08 5.04
C ILE A 53 5.33 -1.05 4.80
N ASP A 54 6.36 -1.18 5.63
CA ASP A 54 7.45 -2.14 5.45
C ASP A 54 7.45 -3.31 6.45
N ASP A 55 6.44 -3.38 7.33
CA ASP A 55 6.19 -4.42 8.33
C ASP A 55 7.33 -4.53 9.36
N ASP A 56 7.97 -3.40 9.69
CA ASP A 56 9.06 -3.34 10.67
C ASP A 56 8.59 -3.20 12.13
N GLY A 57 7.28 -2.99 12.33
CA GLY A 57 6.64 -2.76 13.62
C GLY A 57 6.48 -1.28 14.00
N THR A 58 6.86 -0.37 13.11
CA THR A 58 6.70 1.09 13.23
C THR A 58 5.82 1.60 12.11
N ALA A 59 4.82 2.42 12.41
CA ALA A 59 3.97 2.99 11.37
C ALA A 59 4.62 4.23 10.71
N GLU A 60 4.68 4.23 9.38
CA GLU A 60 5.10 5.37 8.57
C GLU A 60 4.03 6.46 8.52
N VAL A 61 2.76 6.08 8.62
CA VAL A 61 1.62 6.99 8.46
C VAL A 61 0.58 6.75 9.53
N THR A 62 -0.01 7.84 10.02
CA THR A 62 -1.23 7.79 10.82
C THR A 62 -2.34 8.49 10.06
N ILE A 63 -3.40 7.75 9.74
CA ILE A 63 -4.66 8.32 9.26
C ILE A 63 -5.46 8.69 10.50
N LEU A 64 -5.44 9.98 10.83
CA LEU A 64 -6.17 10.55 11.95
C LEU A 64 -7.63 10.76 11.54
N SER A 65 -8.57 10.32 12.36
CA SER A 65 -9.98 10.65 12.21
C SER A 65 -10.56 11.14 13.52
N GLY A 66 -11.22 12.30 13.50
CA GLY A 66 -11.76 12.93 14.70
C GLY A 66 -13.20 13.40 14.51
N PRO A 67 -14.03 13.37 15.55
CA PRO A 67 -15.42 13.84 15.49
C PRO A 67 -15.54 15.37 15.58
N ASP A 68 -14.46 16.07 15.94
CA ASP A 68 -14.47 17.51 16.12
C ASP A 68 -14.80 18.25 14.82
N PHE A 69 -15.38 19.44 14.96
CA PHE A 69 -15.79 20.30 13.83
C PHE A 69 -16.75 19.64 12.82
N GLY A 70 -17.43 18.56 13.23
CA GLY A 70 -18.37 17.80 12.40
C GLY A 70 -17.75 16.61 11.67
N GLY A 71 -16.49 16.28 11.97
CA GLY A 71 -15.76 15.14 11.44
C GLY A 71 -14.67 15.55 10.46
N TYR A 72 -13.48 14.98 10.60
CA TYR A 72 -12.37 15.17 9.66
C TYR A 72 -11.56 13.89 9.50
N MET A 73 -10.77 13.85 8.43
CA MET A 73 -9.77 12.82 8.22
C MET A 73 -8.50 13.41 7.63
N ASP A 74 -7.38 13.20 8.31
CA ASP A 74 -6.07 13.74 7.95
C ASP A 74 -5.08 12.61 7.70
N LEU A 75 -4.18 12.80 6.73
CA LEU A 75 -3.00 11.96 6.55
C LEU A 75 -1.85 12.66 7.27
N ILE A 76 -1.60 12.25 8.51
CA ILE A 76 -0.58 12.84 9.36
C ILE A 76 0.71 12.03 9.22
N ARG A 77 1.84 12.75 9.25
CA ARG A 77 3.20 12.21 9.20
C ARG A 77 3.66 11.94 10.64
N PRO A 78 3.49 10.73 11.21
CA PRO A 78 3.90 10.49 12.58
C PRO A 78 5.41 10.56 12.72
N ASN A 79 6.19 9.91 11.83
CA ASN A 79 7.66 9.90 11.79
C ASN A 79 8.13 9.37 10.39
N ASN A 80 9.44 9.27 10.14
CA ASN A 80 10.05 8.60 8.97
C ASN A 80 9.90 9.28 7.59
N GLY A 81 9.55 10.56 7.54
CA GLY A 81 9.61 11.34 6.29
C GLY A 81 8.58 10.93 5.24
N PHE A 82 7.45 10.32 5.67
CA PHE A 82 6.36 10.01 4.75
C PHE A 82 5.80 11.27 4.08
N GLU A 83 5.57 11.19 2.79
CA GLU A 83 4.88 12.20 2.01
C GLU A 83 4.06 11.55 0.90
N ALA A 84 2.79 11.91 0.80
CA ALA A 84 1.95 11.55 -0.34
C ALA A 84 2.01 12.64 -1.42
N ARG A 85 1.84 12.24 -2.68
CA ARG A 85 1.73 13.17 -3.81
C ARG A 85 0.53 14.08 -3.59
N ALA A 86 0.81 15.38 -3.51
CA ALA A 86 -0.21 16.41 -3.44
C ALA A 86 -0.11 17.40 -4.61
N THR A 87 -1.18 18.15 -4.85
CA THR A 87 -1.20 19.29 -5.78
C THR A 87 -1.58 20.56 -5.04
N GLY A 88 -0.93 21.66 -5.39
CA GLY A 88 -1.06 22.93 -4.68
C GLY A 88 0.29 23.58 -4.40
N THR A 89 0.24 24.79 -3.85
CA THR A 89 1.40 25.58 -3.42
C THR A 89 1.09 26.33 -2.12
N GLY A 90 0.17 25.81 -1.28
CA GLY A 90 -0.46 26.55 -0.19
C GLY A 90 -0.48 25.81 1.13
N ALA A 91 -1.12 26.41 2.15
CA ALA A 91 -1.25 25.80 3.49
C ALA A 91 -2.18 24.55 3.53
N ARG A 92 -2.72 24.15 2.38
CA ARG A 92 -3.60 23.00 2.17
C ARG A 92 -3.37 22.50 0.74
N ASP A 93 -2.65 21.40 0.61
CA ASP A 93 -2.47 20.74 -0.68
C ASP A 93 -3.47 19.59 -0.82
N ASP A 94 -3.94 19.37 -2.04
CA ASP A 94 -4.91 18.33 -2.34
C ASP A 94 -4.19 16.99 -2.55
N LEU A 95 -4.64 15.94 -1.86
CA LEU A 95 -4.21 14.57 -2.18
C LEU A 95 -4.58 14.25 -3.63
N LEU A 96 -3.60 13.92 -4.45
CA LEU A 96 -3.80 13.73 -5.89
C LEU A 96 -3.97 12.25 -6.23
N SER A 97 -5.07 11.93 -6.90
CA SER A 97 -5.25 10.65 -7.59
C SER A 97 -4.41 10.62 -8.86
N LEU A 98 -3.58 9.60 -8.98
CA LEU A 98 -2.75 9.30 -10.14
C LEU A 98 -3.45 8.28 -11.04
N GLY A 99 -3.23 8.40 -12.35
CA GLY A 99 -3.60 7.33 -13.28
C GLY A 99 -2.71 6.11 -13.09
N ALA A 100 -3.16 4.95 -13.56
CA ALA A 100 -2.30 3.76 -13.68
C ALA A 100 -1.05 4.07 -14.53
N ASP A 101 0.02 3.30 -14.32
CA ASP A 101 1.31 3.40 -15.03
C ASP A 101 2.06 4.73 -14.83
N THR A 102 1.61 5.58 -13.89
CA THR A 102 2.27 6.84 -13.55
C THR A 102 3.49 6.59 -12.69
N TYR A 103 4.64 7.15 -13.06
CA TYR A 103 5.86 7.04 -12.26
C TYR A 103 5.79 7.87 -10.99
N VAL A 104 5.99 7.21 -9.85
CA VAL A 104 6.29 7.81 -8.55
C VAL A 104 7.81 7.91 -8.40
N ASN A 105 8.29 9.14 -8.17
CA ASN A 105 9.72 9.47 -8.07
C ASN A 105 9.88 10.81 -7.33
N ALA A 106 11.12 11.17 -6.97
CA ALA A 106 11.43 12.42 -6.26
C ALA A 106 10.79 13.69 -6.86
N GLY A 107 10.68 13.78 -8.18
CA GLY A 107 10.23 14.98 -8.89
C GLY A 107 8.74 15.28 -8.77
N ILE A 108 7.96 14.41 -8.12
CA ILE A 108 6.53 14.61 -7.90
C ILE A 108 6.20 14.94 -6.43
N PHE A 109 7.15 15.19 -5.56
CA PHE A 109 6.85 15.54 -4.16
C PHE A 109 7.07 17.04 -3.92
N ASN A 110 6.22 17.65 -3.08
CA ASN A 110 6.11 19.11 -2.91
C ASN A 110 6.26 19.54 -1.43
N ASP A 111 6.69 18.65 -0.53
CA ASP A 111 6.79 18.84 0.93
C ASP A 111 5.48 19.26 1.62
N GLY A 112 4.33 19.00 0.99
CA GLY A 112 3.01 19.43 1.44
C GLY A 112 2.39 18.54 2.53
N ILE A 113 1.74 19.14 3.53
CA ILE A 113 0.92 18.38 4.49
C ILE A 113 -0.53 18.32 3.98
N ILE A 114 -1.11 17.12 3.99
CA ILE A 114 -2.49 16.89 3.54
C ILE A 114 -3.41 16.93 4.75
N PHE A 115 -3.91 18.12 5.05
CA PHE A 115 -4.93 18.30 6.08
C PHE A 115 -6.33 18.33 5.47
N SER A 116 -7.18 17.52 6.06
CA SER A 116 -8.57 17.18 5.76
C SER A 116 -8.78 16.65 4.33
N VAL A 117 -8.42 15.38 4.09
CA VAL A 117 -8.91 14.61 2.94
C VAL A 117 -10.45 14.65 2.93
N PHE A 118 -11.04 14.45 4.11
CA PHE A 118 -12.46 14.65 4.37
C PHE A 118 -12.70 15.77 5.39
N TYR A 119 -13.79 16.51 5.18
CA TYR A 119 -14.36 17.44 6.17
C TYR A 119 -15.89 17.30 6.18
N ARG A 120 -16.45 17.00 7.36
CA ARG A 120 -17.89 16.73 7.56
C ARG A 120 -18.44 15.69 6.60
N GLY A 121 -17.65 14.66 6.33
CA GLY A 121 -18.01 13.56 5.44
C GLY A 121 -17.92 13.86 3.96
N ASN A 122 -17.49 15.06 3.55
CA ASN A 122 -17.31 15.41 2.14
C ASN A 122 -15.83 15.51 1.81
N PHE A 123 -15.48 15.32 0.55
CA PHE A 123 -14.16 15.65 0.04
C PHE A 123 -13.83 17.10 0.34
N SER A 124 -12.60 17.32 0.84
CA SER A 124 -12.12 18.65 1.19
C SER A 124 -10.85 18.98 0.42
N ASN A 125 -9.74 18.27 0.67
CA ASN A 125 -8.46 18.53 0.01
C ASN A 125 -8.00 17.28 -0.77
N VAL A 126 -8.74 16.98 -1.84
CA VAL A 126 -8.46 15.86 -2.75
C VAL A 126 -8.69 16.30 -4.20
N ALA A 127 -7.89 15.78 -5.12
CA ALA A 127 -7.97 16.08 -6.54
C ALA A 127 -7.93 14.80 -7.37
N GLY A 128 -8.81 14.69 -8.38
CA GLY A 128 -8.87 13.54 -9.29
C GLY A 128 -9.53 12.29 -8.71
N PHE A 129 -10.14 12.37 -7.53
CA PHE A 129 -10.93 11.30 -6.94
C PHE A 129 -12.41 11.40 -7.31
N THR A 130 -13.07 10.25 -7.43
CA THR A 130 -14.53 10.12 -7.49
C THR A 130 -14.97 9.29 -6.29
N SER A 131 -15.98 9.75 -5.55
CA SER A 131 -16.47 9.08 -4.35
C SER A 131 -16.90 7.63 -4.66
N GLY A 132 -16.32 6.67 -3.94
CA GLY A 132 -16.59 5.24 -4.08
C GLY A 132 -15.83 4.51 -5.20
N GLU A 133 -15.00 5.23 -5.97
CA GLU A 133 -14.19 4.65 -7.05
C GLU A 133 -12.72 4.51 -6.61
N SER A 134 -12.03 3.52 -7.17
CA SER A 134 -10.59 3.34 -6.95
C SER A 134 -9.77 4.49 -7.56
N GLY A 135 -8.74 4.93 -6.84
CA GLY A 135 -7.70 5.82 -7.33
C GLY A 135 -6.34 5.43 -6.78
N TYR A 136 -5.26 5.85 -7.44
CA TYR A 136 -3.91 5.61 -6.94
C TYR A 136 -3.34 6.84 -6.26
N ILE A 137 -2.72 6.68 -5.10
CA ILE A 137 -1.85 7.71 -4.50
C ILE A 137 -0.40 7.28 -4.67
N GLY A 138 0.48 8.23 -4.98
CA GLY A 138 1.92 8.04 -4.89
C GLY A 138 2.43 8.50 -3.52
N PHE A 139 3.43 7.83 -2.97
CA PHE A 139 4.06 8.24 -1.72
C PHE A 139 5.57 8.00 -1.74
N GLN A 140 6.27 8.74 -0.88
CA GLN A 140 7.66 8.47 -0.49
C GLN A 140 7.75 8.33 1.02
N PHE A 141 8.73 7.58 1.50
CA PHE A 141 9.03 7.42 2.93
C PHE A 141 10.50 7.04 3.13
N ASN A 142 11.02 7.16 4.34
CA ASN A 142 12.43 6.92 4.66
C ASN A 142 12.55 6.07 5.93
N PRO A 143 12.33 4.74 5.83
CA PRO A 143 12.23 3.86 6.99
C PRO A 143 13.58 3.70 7.71
N SER A 144 14.69 3.68 6.96
CA SER A 144 16.05 3.54 7.51
C SER A 144 16.69 4.88 7.92
N GLY A 145 16.03 6.01 7.64
CA GLY A 145 16.60 7.36 7.77
C GLY A 145 17.65 7.72 6.71
N SER A 146 18.14 6.76 5.92
CA SER A 146 19.24 6.92 4.96
C SER A 146 18.86 6.75 3.49
N LEU A 147 17.68 6.17 3.21
CA LEU A 147 17.24 5.86 1.85
C LEU A 147 15.75 6.17 1.72
N VAL A 148 15.43 7.14 0.86
CA VAL A 148 14.06 7.43 0.47
C VAL A 148 13.58 6.34 -0.49
N LEU A 149 12.44 5.74 -0.15
CA LEU A 149 11.75 4.73 -0.93
C LEU A 149 10.49 5.34 -1.55
N TYR A 150 10.12 4.84 -2.73
CA TYR A 150 8.95 5.30 -3.48
C TYR A 150 7.92 4.18 -3.59
N GLY A 151 6.66 4.52 -3.42
CA GLY A 151 5.56 3.59 -3.46
C GLY A 151 4.26 4.19 -3.98
N TRP A 152 3.28 3.33 -4.17
CA TRP A 152 1.92 3.70 -4.51
C TRP A 152 0.92 2.90 -3.68
N ALA A 153 -0.27 3.45 -3.46
CA ALA A 153 -1.40 2.72 -2.90
C ALA A 153 -2.64 2.92 -3.76
N GLU A 154 -3.37 1.84 -4.02
CA GLU A 154 -4.74 1.93 -4.50
C GLU A 154 -5.66 2.16 -3.30
N VAL A 155 -6.47 3.21 -3.40
CA VAL A 155 -7.38 3.63 -2.34
C VAL A 155 -8.78 3.86 -2.89
N ILE A 156 -9.78 3.64 -2.04
CA ILE A 156 -11.17 4.01 -2.30
C ILE A 156 -11.57 5.05 -1.26
N LEU A 157 -11.90 6.26 -1.74
CA LEU A 157 -12.37 7.35 -0.91
C LEU A 157 -13.88 7.49 -1.08
N THR A 158 -14.66 7.38 0.00
CA THR A 158 -16.14 7.50 -0.08
C THR A 158 -16.63 8.63 0.83
N GLU A 159 -17.35 9.58 0.23
CA GLU A 159 -18.08 10.61 0.96
C GLU A 159 -19.29 10.01 1.71
N GLY A 160 -19.61 10.58 2.86
CA GLY A 160 -20.74 10.18 3.68
C GLY A 160 -20.40 10.07 5.16
N GLY A 161 -21.44 9.86 5.98
CA GLY A 161 -21.28 9.85 7.44
C GLY A 161 -20.73 11.18 7.99
N ALA A 162 -20.09 11.14 9.14
CA ALA A 162 -19.45 12.31 9.74
C ALA A 162 -18.04 12.58 9.17
N THR A 163 -17.30 11.53 8.80
CA THR A 163 -15.86 11.59 8.48
C THR A 163 -15.49 11.12 7.08
N GLY A 164 -16.44 10.60 6.29
CA GLY A 164 -16.11 9.87 5.07
C GLY A 164 -15.40 8.56 5.39
N THR A 165 -14.90 7.87 4.36
CA THR A 165 -14.11 6.65 4.51
C THR A 165 -12.89 6.67 3.60
N PHE A 166 -11.74 6.26 4.15
CA PHE A 166 -10.50 6.04 3.40
C PHE A 166 -10.15 4.56 3.51
N GLU A 167 -10.22 3.85 2.40
CA GLU A 167 -9.87 2.44 2.30
C GLU A 167 -8.58 2.29 1.51
N ILE A 168 -7.61 1.54 2.05
CA ILE A 168 -6.42 1.10 1.32
C ILE A 168 -6.69 -0.31 0.80
N VAL A 169 -6.77 -0.45 -0.52
CA VAL A 169 -7.08 -1.71 -1.21
C VAL A 169 -5.81 -2.59 -1.29
N GLN A 170 -4.74 -1.97 -1.77
CA GLN A 170 -3.43 -2.57 -1.91
C GLN A 170 -2.38 -1.45 -2.00
N TRP A 171 -1.12 -1.80 -1.74
CA TRP A 171 -0.01 -0.89 -1.96
C TRP A 171 1.18 -1.63 -2.55
N ALA A 172 2.14 -0.87 -3.03
CA ALA A 172 3.44 -1.37 -3.43
C ALA A 172 4.55 -0.34 -3.23
N TYR A 173 5.78 -0.75 -2.91
CA TYR A 173 6.96 0.14 -2.91
C TYR A 173 8.24 -0.55 -3.38
N ASP A 174 9.16 0.23 -3.95
CA ASP A 174 10.49 -0.21 -4.35
C ASP A 174 11.47 -0.06 -3.18
N ASN A 175 12.06 -1.17 -2.74
CA ASN A 175 12.95 -1.21 -1.57
C ASN A 175 14.42 -0.82 -1.87
N THR A 176 14.70 -0.35 -3.09
CA THR A 176 16.02 0.14 -3.52
C THR A 176 16.06 1.66 -3.68
N GLY A 177 14.91 2.31 -3.62
CA GLY A 177 14.76 3.74 -3.90
C GLY A 177 14.64 4.05 -5.39
N ALA A 178 14.38 3.06 -6.24
CA ALA A 178 14.11 3.28 -7.65
C ALA A 178 12.67 3.79 -7.88
N ASN A 179 12.43 4.37 -9.05
CA ASN A 179 11.11 4.84 -9.45
C ASN A 179 10.17 3.63 -9.64
N ILE A 180 8.91 3.78 -9.25
CA ILE A 180 7.87 2.76 -9.38
C ILE A 180 6.66 3.30 -10.14
N GLN A 181 5.99 2.47 -10.95
CA GLN A 181 4.73 2.85 -11.60
C GLN A 181 3.53 2.46 -10.75
N THR A 182 2.52 3.33 -10.68
CA THR A 182 1.23 3.00 -10.05
C THR A 182 0.59 1.77 -10.69
N GLY A 183 0.10 0.84 -9.86
CA GLY A 183 -0.46 -0.43 -10.32
C GLY A 183 0.58 -1.49 -10.72
N ALA A 184 1.88 -1.18 -10.69
CA ALA A 184 2.92 -2.18 -10.94
C ALA A 184 2.99 -3.17 -9.78
N ILE A 185 2.65 -4.43 -10.05
CA ILE A 185 2.89 -5.58 -9.17
C ILE A 185 4.11 -6.31 -9.77
N PRO A 186 5.12 -6.73 -8.98
CA PRO A 186 6.20 -7.54 -9.52
C PRO A 186 5.62 -8.80 -10.10
N GLU A 187 5.98 -9.11 -11.34
CA GLU A 187 6.05 -10.50 -11.70
C GLU A 187 7.07 -11.15 -10.76
N PRO A 188 6.72 -12.22 -10.04
CA PRO A 188 7.68 -12.89 -9.17
C PRO A 188 8.88 -13.29 -10.03
N ALA A 189 10.04 -12.64 -9.82
CA ALA A 189 11.26 -12.90 -10.58
C ALA A 189 11.67 -14.40 -10.52
N THR A 190 11.15 -15.12 -9.53
CA THR A 190 11.25 -16.58 -9.34
C THR A 190 10.62 -17.39 -10.48
N ILE A 191 9.55 -16.91 -11.14
CA ILE A 191 8.88 -17.66 -12.22
C ILE A 191 9.71 -17.58 -13.51
N ALA A 192 10.23 -16.41 -13.85
CA ALA A 192 11.05 -16.23 -15.05
C ALA A 192 12.39 -16.99 -14.96
N THR A 193 13.03 -16.98 -13.79
CA THR A 193 14.26 -17.75 -13.53
C THR A 193 14.00 -19.26 -13.42
N GLY A 194 12.87 -19.67 -12.82
CA GLY A 194 12.44 -21.07 -12.75
C GLY A 194 12.19 -21.70 -14.12
N LEU A 195 11.57 -20.96 -15.05
CA LEU A 195 11.36 -21.40 -16.44
C LEU A 195 12.68 -21.54 -17.21
N GLY A 196 13.62 -20.60 -17.02
CA GLY A 196 14.97 -20.68 -17.60
C GLY A 196 15.76 -21.89 -17.09
N ALA A 197 15.71 -22.16 -15.78
CA ALA A 197 16.37 -23.30 -15.17
C ALA A 197 15.75 -24.65 -15.60
N LEU A 198 14.42 -24.73 -15.75
CA LEU A 198 13.72 -25.90 -16.29
C LEU A 198 14.10 -26.17 -17.74
N ALA A 199 14.19 -25.13 -18.58
CA ALA A 199 14.59 -25.28 -19.98
C ALA A 199 16.02 -25.81 -20.12
N LEU A 200 16.96 -25.31 -19.30
CA LEU A 200 18.34 -25.78 -19.26
C LEU A 200 18.45 -27.21 -18.69
N GLY A 201 17.67 -27.53 -17.64
CA GLY A 201 17.58 -28.88 -17.07
C GLY A 201 17.05 -29.91 -18.09
N ALA A 202 16.02 -29.54 -18.86
CA ALA A 202 15.46 -30.40 -19.90
C ALA A 202 16.43 -30.65 -21.07
N ALA A 203 17.19 -29.61 -21.48
CA ALA A 203 18.22 -29.75 -22.51
C ALA A 203 19.39 -30.63 -22.05
N GLY A 204 19.83 -30.48 -20.80
CA GLY A 204 20.87 -31.31 -20.19
C GLY A 204 20.45 -32.79 -20.10
N LEU A 205 19.22 -33.06 -19.63
CA LEU A 205 18.68 -34.41 -19.51
C LEU A 205 18.54 -35.10 -20.88
N ARG A 206 18.14 -34.35 -21.92
CA ARG A 206 18.04 -34.87 -23.29
C ARG A 206 19.41 -35.27 -23.86
N ARG A 207 20.45 -34.49 -23.58
CA ARG A 207 21.82 -34.79 -24.02
C ARG A 207 22.39 -36.02 -23.32
N TRP A 208 22.16 -36.17 -22.02
CA TRP A 208 22.59 -37.34 -21.24
C TRP A 208 21.93 -38.64 -21.73
N ARG A 209 20.62 -38.60 -22.03
CA ARG A 209 19.90 -39.77 -22.59
C ARG A 209 20.46 -40.23 -23.93
N LYS A 210 20.84 -39.30 -24.82
CA LYS A 210 21.49 -39.64 -26.11
C LYS A 210 22.87 -40.29 -25.92
N ALA A 211 23.66 -39.79 -24.97
CA ALA A 211 24.98 -40.36 -24.69
C ALA A 211 24.92 -41.80 -24.16
N LYS A 212 23.88 -42.13 -23.38
CA LYS A 212 23.68 -43.48 -22.81
C LYS A 212 23.13 -44.51 -23.81
N GLN A 213 22.60 -44.06 -24.95
CA GLN A 213 22.11 -44.96 -26.02
C GLN A 213 23.20 -45.26 -27.07
N ALA A 214 24.30 -44.52 -27.06
CA ALA A 214 25.43 -44.69 -27.97
C ALA A 214 26.61 -45.47 -27.35
N ALA A 215 26.45 -45.96 -26.13
CA ALA A 215 27.37 -46.83 -25.39
C ALA A 215 26.69 -48.18 -25.13
#